data_AF-A0A5E4HXM4-F1
#
_entry.id   AF-A0A5E4HXM4-F1
#
_cell.length_a   1.000
_cell.length_b   1.000
_cell.length_c   1.000
_cell.angle_alpha   90.00
_cell.angle_beta   90.00
_cell.angle_gamma   90.00
#
_symmetry.space_group_name_H-M   'P 1'
#
loop_
_entity.id
_entity.type
_entity.pdbx_description
1 polymer ?
#
loop_
_entity_poly.entity_id
_entity_poly.type
_entity_poly.pdbx_seq_one_letter_code
_entity_poly.pdbx_strand_id
1 'polypeptide(L)'
;MDNRAISLIQRPSMRAAYTPLFRSLLKQHPDALRQFMKVHARGLKSWESGGFQIEALSRPGMAHCGLWKLTLDGQAYFVKETAPTSRLYDHGGVGEMLALSKLVPLENEHVRAVEYLAAVDLSSCNLILTRYYPHERMLDSKKEVPTKLKFHVFKFAIRALLNGVYEINMGNVFHDKAEGKALVFDVVEMQPDGRMRKFINGVNLALSFVDKLRKKREPAV
;
A
#
# COMPACT_ATOMS: atom_id res chain seq x y z
N MET A 1 -16.64 11.42 -12.34
CA MET A 1 -16.36 11.47 -10.90
C MET A 1 -15.00 10.82 -10.67
N ASP A 2 -14.15 11.42 -9.84
CA ASP A 2 -12.88 10.79 -9.44
C ASP A 2 -13.18 9.64 -8.47
N ASN A 3 -12.98 8.39 -8.91
CA ASN A 3 -13.25 7.19 -8.12
C ASN A 3 -12.26 7.00 -6.96
N ARG A 4 -11.22 7.84 -6.85
CA ARG A 4 -10.21 7.81 -5.78
C ARG A 4 -10.36 8.94 -4.77
N ALA A 5 -11.37 9.81 -4.91
CA ALA A 5 -11.69 10.80 -3.89
C ALA A 5 -12.02 10.12 -2.55
N ILE A 6 -11.52 10.69 -1.44
CA ILE A 6 -11.65 10.09 -0.11
C ILE A 6 -12.72 10.85 0.69
N SER A 7 -13.67 10.11 1.25
CA SER A 7 -14.55 10.59 2.32
C SER A 7 -14.00 10.15 3.68
N LEU A 8 -13.77 11.08 4.60
CA LEU A 8 -13.24 10.83 5.93
C LEU A 8 -14.35 10.92 6.99
N ILE A 9 -14.36 9.97 7.92
CA ILE A 9 -15.17 9.96 9.13
C ILE A 9 -14.22 9.89 10.32
N GLN A 10 -14.34 10.82 11.27
CA GLN A 10 -13.52 10.86 12.47
C GLN A 10 -14.40 10.92 13.72
N ARG A 11 -14.20 9.94 14.62
CA ARG A 11 -14.82 9.84 15.95
C ARG A 11 -13.71 9.60 16.98
N PRO A 12 -13.93 9.86 18.28
CA PRO A 12 -12.90 9.70 19.30
C PRO A 12 -12.23 8.31 19.35
N SER A 13 -12.98 7.25 19.03
CA SER A 13 -12.50 5.86 19.07
C SER A 13 -12.26 5.23 17.70
N MET A 14 -12.48 5.97 16.61
CA MET A 14 -12.43 5.41 15.25
C MET A 14 -12.19 6.48 14.21
N ARG A 15 -11.27 6.21 13.28
CA ARG A 15 -11.19 6.93 11.99
C ARG A 15 -11.54 5.95 10.88
N ALA A 16 -12.31 6.40 9.89
CA ALA A 16 -12.59 5.60 8.71
C ALA A 16 -12.52 6.46 7.46
N ALA A 17 -11.98 5.90 6.39
CA ALA A 17 -11.89 6.54 5.09
C ALA A 17 -12.36 5.57 4.01
N TYR A 18 -13.05 6.06 2.99
CA TYR A 18 -13.47 5.23 1.86
C TYR A 18 -13.62 6.03 0.57
N THR A 19 -13.56 5.32 -0.55
CA THR A 19 -13.77 5.86 -1.89
C THR A 19 -15.21 5.65 -2.39
N PRO A 20 -15.66 6.37 -3.44
CA PRO A 20 -16.90 6.07 -4.14
C PRO A 20 -16.95 4.63 -4.66
N LEU A 21 -15.81 4.08 -5.09
CA LEU A 21 -15.72 2.69 -5.55
C LEU A 21 -16.11 1.70 -4.44
N PHE A 22 -15.63 1.93 -3.22
CA PHE A 22 -16.03 1.10 -2.07
C PHE A 22 -17.52 1.21 -1.76
N ARG A 23 -18.11 2.40 -1.87
CA ARG A 23 -19.57 2.57 -1.70
C ARG A 23 -20.36 1.78 -2.76
N SER A 24 -19.92 1.82 -4.02
CA SER A 24 -20.55 1.05 -5.09
C SER A 24 -20.42 -0.46 -4.84
N LEU A 25 -19.25 -0.91 -4.38
CA LEU A 25 -19.01 -2.30 -4.00
C LEU A 25 -19.97 -2.77 -2.89
N LEU A 26 -20.14 -1.97 -1.83
CA LEU A 26 -21.09 -2.30 -0.75
C LEU A 26 -22.55 -2.27 -1.20
N LYS A 27 -22.93 -1.44 -2.19
CA LYS A 27 -24.28 -1.47 -2.74
C LYS A 27 -24.56 -2.76 -3.52
N GLN A 28 -23.55 -3.26 -4.24
CA GLN A 28 -23.64 -4.54 -4.96
C GLN A 28 -23.60 -5.74 -4.01
N HIS A 29 -22.83 -5.63 -2.92
CA HIS A 29 -22.66 -6.68 -1.93
C HIS A 29 -22.92 -6.16 -0.50
N PRO A 30 -24.19 -5.91 -0.13
CA PRO A 30 -24.54 -5.29 1.15
C PRO A 30 -24.12 -6.10 2.37
N ASP A 31 -23.98 -7.42 2.22
CA ASP A 31 -23.55 -8.32 3.29
C ASP A 31 -22.04 -8.56 3.35
N ALA A 32 -21.24 -8.11 2.36
CA ALA A 32 -19.81 -8.45 2.28
C ALA A 32 -19.03 -8.05 3.54
N LEU A 33 -19.23 -6.83 4.02
CA LEU A 33 -18.59 -6.35 5.25
C LEU A 33 -19.04 -7.16 6.48
N ARG A 34 -20.33 -7.45 6.59
CA ARG A 34 -20.89 -8.22 7.72
C ARG A 34 -20.31 -9.65 7.74
N GLN A 35 -20.23 -10.29 6.57
CA GLN A 35 -19.66 -11.63 6.44
C GLN A 35 -18.16 -11.63 6.73
N PHE A 36 -17.40 -10.64 6.24
CA PHE A 36 -15.99 -10.48 6.59
C PHE A 36 -15.77 -10.34 8.10
N MET A 37 -16.51 -9.45 8.76
CA MET A 37 -16.40 -9.27 10.22
C MET A 37 -16.78 -10.53 10.99
N LYS A 38 -17.77 -11.31 10.52
CA LYS A 38 -18.16 -12.58 11.13
C LYS A 38 -17.06 -13.65 10.99
N VAL A 39 -16.42 -13.72 9.84
CA VAL A 39 -15.30 -14.63 9.55
C VAL A 39 -14.08 -14.26 10.40
N HIS A 40 -13.74 -12.97 10.43
CA HIS A 40 -12.65 -12.41 11.24
C HIS A 40 -12.85 -12.67 12.73
N ALA A 41 -14.02 -12.33 13.29
CA ALA A 41 -14.34 -12.51 14.71
C ALA A 41 -14.35 -13.99 15.15
N ARG A 42 -14.64 -14.92 14.23
CA ARG A 42 -14.63 -16.36 14.50
C ARG A 42 -13.24 -17.00 14.29
N GLY A 43 -12.24 -16.24 13.82
CA GLY A 43 -10.92 -16.76 13.53
C GLY A 43 -10.90 -17.83 12.43
N LEU A 44 -11.86 -17.79 11.50
CA LEU A 44 -11.92 -18.76 10.41
C LEU A 44 -10.80 -18.45 9.40
N LYS A 45 -10.08 -19.49 8.95
CA LYS A 45 -9.00 -19.34 7.95
C LYS A 45 -9.53 -19.14 6.53
N SER A 46 -10.72 -19.67 6.25
CA SER A 46 -11.40 -19.48 4.99
C SER A 46 -12.90 -19.57 5.17
N TRP A 47 -13.64 -18.96 4.24
CA TRP A 47 -15.09 -19.01 4.17
C TRP A 47 -15.55 -18.71 2.74
N GLU A 48 -16.60 -19.38 2.30
CA GLU A 48 -17.18 -19.15 0.97
C GLU A 48 -18.70 -19.26 1.04
N SER A 49 -19.40 -18.34 0.36
CA SER A 49 -20.84 -18.44 0.12
C SER A 49 -21.26 -17.51 -1.02
N GLY A 50 -22.10 -18.00 -1.93
CA GLY A 50 -22.77 -17.18 -2.93
C GLY A 50 -21.83 -16.33 -3.80
N GLY A 51 -20.68 -16.87 -4.20
CA GLY A 51 -19.68 -16.15 -5.00
C GLY A 51 -18.78 -15.20 -4.21
N PHE A 52 -18.98 -15.07 -2.90
CA PHE A 52 -18.08 -14.37 -1.99
C PHE A 52 -17.15 -15.36 -1.29
N GLN A 53 -15.83 -15.18 -1.47
CA GLN A 53 -14.80 -15.98 -0.81
C GLN A 53 -13.93 -15.09 0.08
N ILE A 54 -13.59 -15.59 1.25
CA ILE A 54 -12.66 -14.98 2.20
C ILE A 54 -11.58 -16.00 2.52
N GLU A 55 -10.32 -15.58 2.44
CA GLU A 55 -9.17 -16.43 2.72
C GLU A 55 -8.14 -15.65 3.54
N ALA A 56 -7.74 -16.18 4.68
CA ALA A 56 -6.60 -15.67 5.44
C ALA A 56 -5.30 -16.09 4.75
N LEU A 57 -4.45 -15.11 4.42
CA LEU A 57 -3.17 -15.35 3.78
C LEU A 57 -2.08 -15.57 4.84
N SER A 58 -1.12 -16.46 4.55
CA SER A 58 0.05 -16.67 5.39
C SER A 58 0.86 -15.38 5.54
N ARG A 59 1.20 -14.97 6.76
CA ARG A 59 1.90 -13.70 7.06
C ARG A 59 3.34 -13.66 6.48
N PRO A 60 3.66 -12.86 5.46
CA PRO A 60 5.03 -12.62 5.03
C PRO A 60 5.50 -11.27 5.61
N GLY A 61 5.67 -11.18 6.94
CA GLY A 61 6.20 -9.96 7.57
C GLY A 61 5.86 -9.79 9.05
N MET A 62 6.78 -9.18 9.82
CA MET A 62 6.71 -9.07 11.29
C MET A 62 5.71 -8.02 11.83
N ALA A 63 5.23 -7.08 10.99
CA ALA A 63 4.39 -5.95 11.44
C ALA A 63 2.87 -6.13 11.18
N HIS A 64 2.46 -7.22 10.52
CA HIS A 64 1.08 -7.46 10.15
C HIS A 64 0.42 -8.47 11.10
N CYS A 65 -0.74 -8.12 11.64
CA CYS A 65 -1.52 -8.99 12.52
C CYS A 65 -2.49 -9.88 11.72
N GLY A 66 -2.82 -9.51 10.49
CA GLY A 66 -3.67 -10.31 9.62
C GLY A 66 -3.54 -9.86 8.17
N LEU A 67 -3.60 -10.81 7.25
CA LEU A 67 -3.71 -10.54 5.81
C LEU A 67 -4.85 -11.39 5.28
N TRP A 68 -5.72 -10.78 4.49
CA TRP A 68 -6.91 -11.45 3.98
C TRP A 68 -7.09 -11.16 2.50
N LYS A 69 -7.48 -12.18 1.74
CA LYS A 69 -7.96 -12.05 0.37
C LYS A 69 -9.47 -12.18 0.38
N LEU A 70 -10.13 -11.23 -0.27
CA LEU A 70 -11.57 -11.24 -0.48
C LEU A 70 -11.82 -11.38 -1.98
N THR A 71 -12.57 -12.39 -2.40
CA THR A 71 -12.99 -12.52 -3.81
C THR A 71 -14.48 -12.24 -3.90
N LEU A 72 -14.86 -11.18 -4.61
CA LEU A 72 -16.25 -10.80 -4.89
C LEU A 72 -16.43 -10.76 -6.41
N ASP A 73 -17.33 -11.56 -6.97
CA ASP A 73 -17.63 -11.61 -8.41
C ASP A 73 -16.37 -11.74 -9.29
N GLY A 74 -15.44 -12.60 -8.86
CA GLY A 74 -14.16 -12.83 -9.55
C GLY A 74 -13.12 -11.71 -9.39
N GLN A 75 -13.45 -10.59 -8.73
CA GLN A 75 -12.50 -9.55 -8.35
C GLN A 75 -11.89 -9.85 -6.99
N ALA A 76 -10.56 -9.81 -6.92
CA ALA A 76 -9.82 -10.02 -5.68
C ALA A 76 -9.43 -8.69 -5.04
N TYR A 77 -9.70 -8.59 -3.74
CA TYR A 77 -9.30 -7.50 -2.86
C TYR A 77 -8.43 -8.04 -1.73
N PHE A 78 -7.67 -7.15 -1.14
CA PHE A 78 -6.70 -7.45 -0.10
C PHE A 78 -6.99 -6.59 1.12
N VAL A 79 -7.15 -7.22 2.28
CA VAL A 79 -7.24 -6.54 3.57
C VAL A 79 -5.94 -6.76 4.31
N LYS A 80 -5.26 -5.68 4.64
CA LYS A 80 -4.10 -5.67 5.53
C LYS A 80 -4.54 -5.18 6.90
N GLU A 81 -4.22 -5.97 7.91
CA GLU A 81 -4.44 -5.66 9.32
C GLU A 81 -3.11 -5.41 10.02
N THR A 82 -2.98 -4.24 10.64
CA THR A 82 -1.83 -3.88 11.48
C THR A 82 -2.28 -3.69 12.92
N ALA A 83 -1.36 -3.97 13.85
CA ALA A 83 -1.61 -3.71 15.26
C ALA A 83 -1.87 -2.20 15.45
N PRO A 84 -2.69 -1.81 16.44
CA PRO A 84 -2.82 -0.42 16.82
C PRO A 84 -1.43 0.04 17.27
N THR A 85 -0.90 1.03 16.57
CA THR A 85 0.50 1.39 16.74
C THR A 85 0.72 2.07 18.08
N SER A 86 1.83 1.71 18.74
CA SER A 86 2.38 2.54 19.82
C SER A 86 2.84 3.87 19.23
N ARG A 87 2.89 4.93 20.06
CA ARG A 87 3.14 6.35 19.72
C ARG A 87 4.32 6.67 18.79
N LEU A 88 5.14 5.70 18.39
CA LEU A 88 6.35 5.85 17.59
C LEU A 88 6.17 5.59 16.08
N TYR A 89 5.08 4.94 15.66
CA TYR A 89 4.84 4.57 14.26
C TYR A 89 3.41 4.90 13.86
N ASP A 90 3.17 5.96 13.10
CA ASP A 90 1.80 6.29 12.65
C ASP A 90 1.43 5.49 11.38
N HIS A 91 1.52 4.16 11.44
CA HIS A 91 1.14 3.21 10.38
C HIS A 91 -0.32 2.75 10.55
N GLY A 92 -1.25 3.71 10.63
CA GLY A 92 -2.69 3.44 10.56
C GLY A 92 -3.13 3.13 9.14
N GLY A 93 -4.24 2.40 8.99
CA GLY A 93 -4.83 2.11 7.69
C GLY A 93 -5.32 3.39 7.02
N VAL A 94 -5.94 4.31 7.77
CA VAL A 94 -6.38 5.61 7.23
C VAL A 94 -5.18 6.46 6.83
N GLY A 95 -4.10 6.46 7.63
CA GLY A 95 -2.85 7.15 7.30
C GLY A 95 -2.21 6.63 6.01
N GLU A 96 -2.12 5.30 5.84
CA GLU A 96 -1.63 4.68 4.61
C GLU A 96 -2.52 5.04 3.39
N MET A 97 -3.84 5.00 3.55
CA MET A 97 -4.77 5.38 2.47
C MET A 97 -4.59 6.84 2.05
N LEU A 98 -4.43 7.77 3.01
CA LEU A 98 -4.15 9.18 2.73
C LEU A 98 -2.78 9.36 2.06
N ALA A 99 -1.75 8.64 2.50
CA ALA A 99 -0.43 8.66 1.88
C ALA A 99 -0.48 8.17 0.42
N LEU A 100 -1.16 7.05 0.14
CA LEU A 100 -1.37 6.54 -1.21
C LEU A 100 -2.13 7.55 -2.09
N SER A 101 -3.08 8.30 -1.53
CA SER A 101 -3.83 9.31 -2.29
C SER A 101 -2.96 10.45 -2.82
N LYS A 102 -1.94 10.86 -2.07
CA LYS A 102 -0.97 11.89 -2.49
C LYS A 102 -0.04 11.41 -3.60
N LEU A 103 0.06 10.10 -3.81
CA LEU A 103 0.86 9.51 -4.88
C LEU A 103 0.12 9.48 -6.22
N VAL A 104 -1.22 9.53 -6.23
CA VAL A 104 -2.04 9.44 -7.45
C VAL A 104 -1.67 10.51 -8.49
N PRO A 105 -1.47 11.80 -8.15
CA PRO A 105 -1.06 12.82 -9.13
C PRO A 105 0.38 12.64 -9.64
N LEU A 106 1.17 11.76 -9.03
CA LEU A 106 2.57 11.51 -9.40
C LEU A 106 2.73 10.28 -10.31
N GLU A 107 1.67 9.49 -10.48
CA GLU A 107 1.65 8.27 -11.28
C GLU A 107 2.09 8.54 -12.73
N ASN A 108 2.67 7.53 -13.37
CA ASN A 108 3.10 7.59 -14.76
C ASN A 108 3.02 6.20 -15.41
N GLU A 109 3.44 6.09 -16.66
CA GLU A 109 3.39 4.85 -17.44
C GLU A 109 4.16 3.67 -16.81
N HIS A 110 5.10 3.92 -15.90
CA HIS A 110 5.95 2.91 -15.27
C HIS A 110 5.66 2.65 -13.79
N VAL A 111 5.15 3.64 -13.06
CA VAL A 111 4.96 3.55 -11.60
C VAL A 111 3.58 4.09 -11.22
N ARG A 112 2.84 3.32 -10.43
CA ARG A 112 1.53 3.73 -9.89
C ARG A 112 1.37 3.31 -8.42
N ALA A 113 0.48 3.96 -7.70
CA ALA A 113 0.05 3.46 -6.40
C ALA A 113 -0.95 2.30 -6.58
N VAL A 114 -1.01 1.39 -5.60
CA VAL A 114 -2.09 0.40 -5.56
C VAL A 114 -3.44 1.09 -5.38
N GLU A 115 -4.47 0.52 -5.98
CA GLU A 115 -5.84 1.00 -5.80
C GLU A 115 -6.33 0.70 -4.38
N TYR A 116 -6.68 1.75 -3.64
CA TYR A 116 -7.24 1.67 -2.29
C TYR A 116 -8.75 1.93 -2.34
N LEU A 117 -9.48 1.26 -1.44
CA LEU A 117 -10.95 1.31 -1.42
C LEU A 117 -11.46 1.88 -0.10
N ALA A 118 -10.98 1.35 1.01
CA ALA A 118 -11.38 1.78 2.34
C ALA A 118 -10.27 1.53 3.35
N ALA A 119 -10.34 2.24 4.46
CA ALA A 119 -9.51 2.02 5.62
C ALA A 119 -10.25 2.37 6.91
N VAL A 120 -9.86 1.72 8.00
CA VAL A 120 -10.37 2.03 9.33
C VAL A 120 -9.24 1.89 10.35
N ASP A 121 -9.14 2.87 11.23
CA ASP A 121 -8.30 2.81 12.42
C ASP A 121 -9.22 2.65 13.64
N LEU A 122 -9.05 1.54 14.36
CA LEU A 122 -9.75 1.23 15.59
C LEU A 122 -8.75 1.25 16.76
N SER A 123 -9.25 1.35 17.98
CA SER A 123 -8.41 1.25 19.18
C SER A 123 -7.69 -0.10 19.30
N SER A 124 -8.21 -1.15 18.68
CA SER A 124 -7.71 -2.53 18.77
C SER A 124 -6.94 -3.02 17.55
N CYS A 125 -7.09 -2.38 16.39
CA CYS A 125 -6.41 -2.73 15.14
C CYS A 125 -6.64 -1.66 14.07
N ASN A 126 -5.80 -1.67 13.04
CA ASN A 126 -5.99 -0.84 11.85
C ASN A 126 -6.15 -1.75 10.63
N LEU A 127 -7.03 -1.37 9.71
CA LEU A 127 -7.31 -2.10 8.48
C LEU A 127 -7.20 -1.17 7.28
N ILE A 128 -6.63 -1.68 6.18
CA ILE A 128 -6.73 -1.08 4.85
C ILE A 128 -7.17 -2.13 3.84
N LEU A 129 -8.14 -1.78 3.01
CA LEU A 129 -8.68 -2.56 1.91
C LEU A 129 -8.17 -1.97 0.59
N THR A 130 -7.43 -2.79 -0.17
CA THR A 130 -6.90 -2.46 -1.50
C THR A 130 -7.33 -3.50 -2.52
N ARG A 131 -7.13 -3.22 -3.80
CA ARG A 131 -7.20 -4.25 -4.83
C ARG A 131 -6.06 -5.25 -4.63
N TYR A 132 -6.35 -6.54 -4.78
CA TYR A 132 -5.34 -7.58 -4.67
C TYR A 132 -4.51 -7.65 -5.95
N TYR A 133 -3.20 -7.54 -5.77
CA TYR A 133 -2.22 -7.67 -6.83
C TYR A 133 -1.30 -8.85 -6.50
N PRO A 134 -1.44 -10.02 -7.16
CA PRO A 134 -0.63 -11.22 -6.87
C PRO A 134 0.77 -11.11 -7.49
N HIS A 135 1.44 -9.97 -7.27
CA HIS A 135 2.76 -9.69 -7.80
C HIS A 135 3.81 -9.84 -6.71
N GLU A 136 5.00 -10.28 -7.10
CA GLU A 136 6.14 -10.34 -6.18
C GLU A 136 6.65 -8.92 -5.91
N ARG A 137 7.14 -8.69 -4.69
CA ARG A 137 7.88 -7.47 -4.37
C ARG A 137 9.15 -7.42 -5.21
N MET A 138 9.57 -6.22 -5.60
CA MET A 138 10.82 -6.02 -6.33
C MET A 138 12.03 -6.53 -5.56
N LEU A 139 12.01 -6.47 -4.22
CA LEU A 139 13.04 -7.04 -3.35
C LEU A 139 13.11 -8.57 -3.40
N ASP A 140 11.95 -9.24 -3.49
CA ASP A 140 11.84 -10.71 -3.44
C ASP A 140 11.90 -11.36 -4.84
N SER A 141 11.90 -10.55 -5.90
CA SER A 141 11.89 -11.05 -7.27
C SER A 141 13.16 -11.84 -7.56
N LYS A 142 13.00 -13.16 -7.74
CA LYS A 142 14.10 -14.06 -8.17
C LYS A 142 14.64 -13.70 -9.56
N LYS A 143 13.82 -13.07 -10.40
CA LYS A 143 14.22 -12.56 -11.72
C LYS A 143 14.72 -11.12 -11.59
N GLU A 144 15.73 -10.77 -12.37
CA GLU A 144 16.27 -9.42 -12.35
C GLU A 144 15.20 -8.39 -12.74
N VAL A 145 14.95 -7.44 -11.83
CA VAL A 145 14.06 -6.31 -12.11
C VAL A 145 14.78 -5.31 -13.02
N PRO A 146 14.19 -4.90 -14.17
CA PRO A 146 14.87 -4.05 -15.14
C PRO A 146 15.42 -2.75 -14.54
N THR A 147 16.67 -2.40 -14.87
CA THR A 147 17.34 -1.18 -14.38
C THR A 147 16.55 0.08 -14.71
N LYS A 148 15.91 0.14 -15.89
CA LYS A 148 15.03 1.25 -16.27
C LYS A 148 13.86 1.40 -15.29
N LEU A 149 13.18 0.31 -14.93
CA LEU A 149 12.07 0.34 -13.97
C LEU A 149 12.53 0.78 -12.58
N LYS A 150 13.69 0.28 -12.10
CA LYS A 150 14.31 0.71 -10.84
C LYS A 150 14.55 2.23 -10.82
N PHE A 151 14.99 2.80 -11.94
CA PHE A 151 15.21 4.24 -12.07
C PHE A 151 13.92 5.04 -12.03
N HIS A 152 12.84 4.55 -12.64
CA HIS A 152 11.52 5.19 -12.54
C HIS A 152 10.96 5.15 -11.12
N VAL A 153 11.08 4.02 -10.42
CA VAL A 153 10.70 3.90 -9.00
C VAL A 153 11.49 4.87 -8.14
N PHE A 154 12.79 4.99 -8.38
CA PHE A 154 13.66 5.93 -7.67
C PHE A 154 13.23 7.40 -7.88
N LYS A 155 12.99 7.82 -9.12
CA LYS A 155 12.47 9.17 -9.41
C LYS A 155 11.12 9.42 -8.76
N PHE A 156 10.24 8.41 -8.77
CA PHE A 156 8.94 8.47 -8.13
C PHE A 156 9.07 8.63 -6.61
N ALA A 157 9.99 7.91 -5.96
CA ALA A 157 10.28 8.02 -4.53
C ALA A 157 10.73 9.43 -4.13
N ILE A 158 11.58 10.09 -4.93
CA ILE A 158 11.97 11.49 -4.68
C ILE A 158 10.74 12.43 -4.76
N ARG A 159 9.90 12.28 -5.79
CA ARG A 159 8.68 13.09 -5.93
C ARG A 159 7.70 12.84 -4.79
N ALA A 160 7.56 11.60 -4.35
CA ALA A 160 6.75 11.23 -3.20
C ALA A 160 7.24 11.89 -1.90
N LEU A 161 8.56 11.88 -1.66
CA LEU A 161 9.18 12.54 -0.51
C LEU A 161 8.89 14.05 -0.51
N LEU A 162 8.99 14.70 -1.68
CA LEU A 162 8.63 16.11 -1.84
C LEU A 162 7.13 16.38 -1.59
N ASN A 163 6.27 15.38 -1.74
CA ASN A 163 4.85 15.43 -1.42
C ASN A 163 4.53 14.91 -0.01
N GLY A 164 5.53 14.73 0.84
CA GLY A 164 5.37 14.30 2.23
C GLY A 164 4.97 12.84 2.38
N VAL A 165 5.36 11.96 1.45
CA VAL A 165 5.16 10.50 1.54
C VAL A 165 6.52 9.80 1.51
N TYR A 166 6.74 8.84 2.41
CA TYR A 166 7.98 8.07 2.50
C TYR A 166 7.70 6.55 2.55
N GLU A 167 8.76 5.75 2.71
CA GLU A 167 8.76 4.26 2.62
C GLU A 167 8.56 3.67 1.22
N ILE A 168 8.86 4.43 0.16
CA ILE A 168 8.96 3.86 -1.19
C ILE A 168 10.33 3.23 -1.40
N ASN A 169 10.44 1.96 -0.96
CA ASN A 169 11.63 1.13 -1.11
C ASN A 169 11.28 -0.18 -1.86
N MET A 170 12.27 -0.96 -2.29
CA MET A 170 12.01 -2.19 -3.09
C MET A 170 11.19 -3.26 -2.34
N GLY A 171 11.16 -3.23 -1.00
CA GLY A 171 10.33 -4.09 -0.16
C GLY A 171 8.86 -3.65 -0.08
N ASN A 172 8.52 -2.49 -0.61
CA ASN A 172 7.17 -1.91 -0.61
C ASN A 172 6.66 -1.64 -2.03
N VAL A 173 7.35 -2.15 -3.04
CA VAL A 173 6.99 -2.01 -4.44
C VAL A 173 6.86 -3.38 -5.07
N PHE A 174 5.70 -3.66 -5.66
CA PHE A 174 5.45 -4.88 -6.41
C PHE A 174 5.78 -4.68 -7.89
N HIS A 175 6.26 -5.73 -8.55
CA HIS A 175 6.54 -5.72 -9.98
C HIS A 175 5.45 -6.46 -10.75
N ASP A 176 4.61 -5.70 -11.45
CA ASP A 176 3.72 -6.24 -12.46
C ASP A 176 4.51 -6.53 -13.74
N LYS A 177 4.92 -7.79 -13.89
CA LYS A 177 5.70 -8.26 -15.04
C LYS A 177 4.89 -8.25 -16.34
N ALA A 178 3.56 -8.38 -16.26
CA ALA A 178 2.70 -8.42 -17.44
C ALA A 178 2.57 -7.02 -18.06
N GLU A 179 2.40 -6.00 -17.22
CA GLU A 179 2.32 -4.60 -17.67
C GLU A 179 3.69 -3.91 -17.74
N GLY A 180 4.75 -4.52 -17.18
CA GLY A 180 6.08 -3.90 -17.06
C GLY A 180 6.10 -2.70 -16.11
N LYS A 181 5.26 -2.73 -15.07
CA LYS A 181 5.02 -1.62 -14.13
C LYS A 181 5.40 -1.95 -12.70
N ALA A 182 5.65 -0.91 -11.93
CA ALA A 182 5.84 -0.96 -10.49
C ALA A 182 4.57 -0.44 -9.78
N LEU A 183 4.11 -1.21 -8.77
CA LEU A 183 2.98 -0.86 -7.92
C LEU A 183 3.48 -0.53 -6.52
N VAL A 184 3.25 0.70 -6.05
CA VAL A 184 3.67 1.17 -4.73
C VAL A 184 2.58 0.87 -3.69
N PHE A 185 2.97 0.27 -2.57
CA PHE A 185 2.13 -0.10 -1.43
C PHE A 185 2.87 0.18 -0.11
N ASP A 186 2.20 0.05 1.05
CA ASP A 186 2.82 0.15 2.38
C ASP A 186 3.67 1.41 2.59
N VAL A 187 3.06 2.56 2.27
CA VAL A 187 3.68 3.88 2.37
C VAL A 187 3.16 4.66 3.56
N VAL A 188 3.90 5.70 3.94
CA VAL A 188 3.59 6.46 5.16
C VAL A 188 3.60 7.95 4.89
N GLU A 189 2.66 8.65 5.51
CA GLU A 189 2.65 10.11 5.51
C GLU A 189 3.71 10.66 6.46
N MET A 190 4.51 11.62 5.98
CA MET A 190 5.50 12.30 6.80
C MET A 190 4.81 13.29 7.74
N GLN A 191 4.89 13.02 9.03
CA GLN A 191 4.48 13.98 10.05
C GLN A 191 5.35 15.25 9.98
N PRO A 192 4.79 16.45 10.28
CA PRO A 192 5.48 17.74 10.12
C PRO A 192 6.85 17.85 10.81
N ASP A 193 6.99 17.21 11.96
CA ASP A 193 8.20 17.16 12.80
C ASP A 193 9.29 16.20 12.26
N GLY A 194 8.89 15.13 11.57
CA GLY A 194 9.77 14.13 10.97
C GLY A 194 10.29 14.47 9.56
N ARG A 195 9.79 15.57 8.95
CA ARG A 195 10.09 15.93 7.54
C ARG A 195 11.58 16.07 7.27
N MET A 196 12.31 16.76 8.14
CA MET A 196 13.68 17.17 7.84
C MET A 196 14.67 15.99 7.86
N ARG A 197 14.61 15.14 8.90
CA ARG A 197 15.55 14.01 9.07
C ARG A 197 15.34 12.92 8.02
N LYS A 198 14.07 12.61 7.70
CA LYS A 198 13.72 11.60 6.69
C LYS A 198 13.95 12.11 5.26
N PHE A 199 13.73 13.41 5.01
CA PHE A 199 14.12 14.05 3.74
C PHE A 199 15.63 13.97 3.51
N ILE A 200 16.44 14.31 4.52
CA ILE A 200 17.91 14.21 4.44
C ILE A 200 18.35 12.78 4.12
N ASN A 201 17.77 11.77 4.76
CA ASN A 201 18.08 10.36 4.45
C ASN A 201 17.70 9.97 3.02
N GLY A 202 16.55 10.44 2.51
CA GLY A 202 16.12 10.20 1.13
C GLY A 202 17.03 10.87 0.10
N VAL A 203 17.48 12.10 0.37
CA VAL A 203 18.46 12.82 -0.46
C VAL A 203 19.81 12.11 -0.44
N ASN A 204 20.29 11.66 0.72
CA ASN A 204 21.55 10.91 0.82
C ASN A 204 21.51 9.57 0.07
N LEU A 205 20.38 8.86 0.15
CA LEU A 205 20.16 7.65 -0.63
C LEU A 205 20.21 7.95 -2.14
N ALA A 206 19.60 9.06 -2.55
CA ALA A 206 19.59 9.51 -3.93
C ALA A 206 20.98 9.87 -4.47
N LEU A 207 21.76 10.63 -3.70
CA LEU A 207 23.14 10.95 -4.03
C LEU A 207 24.01 9.68 -4.13
N SER A 208 23.84 8.72 -3.21
CA SER A 208 24.59 7.46 -3.24
C SER A 208 24.30 6.61 -4.49
N PHE A 209 23.07 6.66 -5.00
CA PHE A 209 22.69 5.96 -6.22
C PHE A 209 23.29 6.62 -7.46
N VAL A 210 23.28 7.96 -7.52
CA VAL A 210 23.94 8.73 -8.59
C VAL A 210 25.45 8.45 -8.59
N ASP A 211 26.10 8.42 -7.43
CA ASP A 211 27.52 8.09 -7.31
C ASP A 211 27.84 6.67 -7.79
N LYS A 212 27.01 5.68 -7.45
CA LYS A 212 27.16 4.31 -7.96
C LYS A 212 27.02 4.22 -9.48
N LEU A 213 26.10 5.00 -10.06
CA LEU A 213 25.94 5.06 -11.52
C LEU A 213 27.14 5.75 -12.19
N ARG A 214 27.69 6.80 -11.57
CA ARG A 214 28.88 7.49 -12.07
C ARG A 214 30.10 6.57 -12.05
N LYS A 215 30.36 5.88 -10.94
CA LYS A 215 31.48 4.93 -10.79
C LYS A 215 31.41 3.74 -11.76
N LYS A 216 30.21 3.35 -12.22
CA LYS A 216 30.05 2.31 -13.26
C LYS A 216 30.34 2.80 -14.68
N ARG A 217 30.37 4.11 -14.90
CA ARG A 217 30.62 4.73 -16.21
C ARG A 217 32.06 5.23 -16.38
N GLU A 218 32.82 5.33 -15.30
CA GLU A 218 34.25 5.57 -15.39
C GLU A 218 34.91 4.28 -15.91
N PRO A 219 35.57 4.30 -17.09
CA PRO A 219 36.32 3.14 -17.55
C PRO A 219 37.39 2.83 -16.50
N ALA A 220 37.56 1.53 -16.20
CA ALA A 220 38.66 1.10 -15.35
C ALA A 220 39.96 1.53 -16.04
N VAL A 221 40.62 2.53 -15.45
CA VAL A 221 41.98 2.95 -15.82
C VAL A 221 42.95 1.95 -15.22
#